data_AF-A0A3M7RKT1-F1
#
_entry.id   AF-A0A3M7RKT1-F1
#
_cell.length_a   1.000
_cell.length_b   1.000
_cell.length_c   1.000
_cell.angle_alpha   90.00
_cell.angle_beta   90.00
_cell.angle_gamma   90.00
#
_symmetry.space_group_name_H-M   'P 1'
#
loop_
_entity.id
_entity.type
_entity.pdbx_description
1 polymer ?
#
loop_
_entity_poly.entity_id
_entity_poly.type
_entity_poly.pdbx_seq_one_letter_code
_entity_poly.pdbx_strand_id
1 'polypeptide(L)'
;GTYIVRVKVNGNLIPFEQYINIENADVRVADWTTPKLTSVEPISATPGSMITLKGDFKTLCYTRDEDPCADDAGARISRIYFNGQLCNLINPDTNLVYQNLTTDTLLCKLEGHEVNVYNATILVSEEYGRSLASSSIFYISADEKIYNFESYAKIDYVNYQSGSINGGLKLTITGNHFYSDQDIQAEIKIGNESCELTSFMSNNYFDSTLECQVPADPIYNRNYFYGGRGINLIVDNKTTDFDSL
;
A
#
# COMPACT_ATOMS: atom_id res chain seq x y z
N GLY A 1 -17.22 9.10 -22.82
CA GLY A 1 -18.70 9.23 -22.82
C GLY A 1 -19.07 10.64 -22.45
N THR A 2 -20.25 11.11 -22.84
CA THR A 2 -20.77 12.43 -22.45
C THR A 2 -21.90 12.23 -21.45
N TYR A 3 -21.88 12.98 -20.35
CA TYR A 3 -22.84 12.87 -19.26
C TYR A 3 -23.36 14.25 -18.89
N ILE A 4 -24.68 14.37 -18.69
CA ILE A 4 -25.28 15.61 -18.19
C ILE A 4 -25.14 15.65 -16.66
N VAL A 5 -24.64 16.77 -16.14
CA VAL A 5 -24.53 17.02 -14.70
C VAL A 5 -25.92 17.24 -14.09
N ARG A 6 -26.26 16.43 -13.09
CA ARG A 6 -27.53 16.48 -12.36
C ARG A 6 -27.28 16.88 -10.91
N VAL A 7 -27.95 17.92 -10.44
CA VAL A 7 -27.82 18.43 -9.06
C VAL A 7 -29.12 18.16 -8.29
N LYS A 8 -28.99 17.72 -7.03
CA LYS A 8 -30.13 17.57 -6.09
C LYS A 8 -30.05 18.64 -5.00
N VAL A 9 -31.18 19.28 -4.72
CA VAL A 9 -31.36 20.21 -3.59
C VAL A 9 -32.49 19.68 -2.72
N ASN A 10 -32.24 19.45 -1.43
CA ASN A 10 -33.19 18.84 -0.50
C ASN A 10 -33.78 17.51 -1.00
N GLY A 11 -32.95 16.67 -1.64
CA GLY A 11 -33.35 15.36 -2.17
C GLY A 11 -34.04 15.39 -3.53
N ASN A 12 -34.49 16.56 -4.00
CA ASN A 12 -35.16 16.70 -5.30
C ASN A 12 -34.17 17.14 -6.39
N LEU A 13 -34.29 16.56 -7.59
CA LEU A 13 -33.48 16.96 -8.73
C LEU A 13 -33.92 18.32 -9.25
N ILE A 14 -32.95 19.16 -9.62
CA ILE A 14 -33.21 20.39 -10.36
C ILE A 14 -33.79 19.99 -11.75
N PRO A 15 -34.99 20.46 -12.12
CA PRO A 15 -35.56 20.25 -13.46
C PRO A 15 -34.71 20.90 -14.55
N PHE A 16 -34.72 20.34 -15.76
CA PHE A 16 -33.89 20.86 -16.85
C PHE A 16 -34.27 22.29 -17.27
N GLU A 17 -35.54 22.67 -17.13
CA GLU A 17 -36.00 24.05 -17.39
C GLU A 17 -35.37 25.10 -16.46
N GLN A 18 -34.76 24.69 -15.35
CA GLN A 18 -34.08 25.60 -14.41
C GLN A 18 -32.58 25.75 -14.70
N TYR A 19 -32.05 25.04 -15.70
CA TYR A 19 -30.67 25.20 -16.16
C TYR A 19 -30.62 26.40 -17.11
N ILE A 20 -29.71 27.35 -16.86
CA ILE A 20 -29.52 28.53 -17.72
C ILE A 20 -29.21 28.12 -19.16
N ASN A 21 -28.35 27.12 -19.32
CA ASN A 21 -28.12 26.43 -20.59
C ASN A 21 -27.77 24.96 -20.31
N ILE A 22 -28.60 24.04 -20.80
CA ILE A 22 -28.39 22.60 -20.62
C ILE A 22 -27.16 22.09 -21.40
N GLU A 23 -26.79 22.74 -22.50
CA GLU A 23 -25.61 22.36 -23.30
C GLU A 23 -24.30 22.59 -22.52
N ASN A 24 -24.31 23.54 -21.57
CA ASN A 24 -23.18 23.79 -20.68
C ASN A 24 -23.13 22.83 -19.47
N ALA A 25 -24.11 21.93 -19.35
CA ALA A 25 -24.16 20.95 -18.27
C ALA A 25 -23.53 19.60 -18.65
N ASP A 26 -22.99 19.46 -19.86
CA ASP A 26 -22.34 18.24 -20.31
C ASP A 26 -20.89 18.13 -19.82
N VAL A 27 -20.54 16.96 -19.32
CA VAL A 27 -19.16 16.56 -18.99
C VAL A 27 -18.76 15.42 -19.91
N ARG A 28 -17.69 15.63 -20.67
CA ARG A 28 -17.10 14.61 -21.54
C ARG A 28 -15.91 13.95 -20.84
N VAL A 29 -16.00 12.65 -20.61
CA VAL A 29 -14.84 11.84 -20.20
C VAL A 29 -14.17 11.26 -21.44
N ALA A 30 -12.85 11.42 -21.53
CA ALA A 30 -12.05 10.98 -22.66
C ALA A 30 -10.74 10.32 -22.20
N ASP A 31 -10.28 9.33 -22.98
CA ASP A 31 -9.07 8.58 -22.66
C ASP A 31 -7.80 9.44 -22.76
N TRP A 32 -7.73 10.32 -23.76
CA TRP A 32 -6.57 11.18 -24.00
C TRP A 32 -6.38 12.27 -22.93
N THR A 33 -7.43 12.63 -22.19
CA THR A 33 -7.36 13.49 -21.00
C THR A 33 -7.20 12.69 -19.70
N THR A 34 -7.18 11.36 -19.73
CA THR A 34 -7.05 10.56 -18.50
C THR A 34 -5.58 10.24 -18.25
N PRO A 35 -4.96 10.68 -17.13
CA PRO A 35 -3.61 10.26 -16.75
C PRO A 35 -3.52 8.73 -16.62
N LYS A 36 -2.36 8.15 -16.88
CA LYS A 36 -2.15 6.70 -16.81
C LYS A 36 -1.07 6.37 -15.80
N LEU A 37 -1.29 5.32 -15.01
CA LEU A 37 -0.28 4.71 -14.15
C LEU A 37 0.05 3.33 -14.70
N THR A 38 1.30 3.12 -15.11
CA THR A 38 1.76 1.90 -15.80
C THR A 38 2.80 1.11 -15.01
N SER A 39 3.42 1.70 -13.98
CA SER A 39 4.32 0.98 -13.06
C SER A 39 4.33 1.61 -11.67
N VAL A 40 4.51 0.77 -10.64
CA VAL A 40 4.78 1.15 -9.24
C VAL A 40 6.00 0.35 -8.79
N GLU A 41 7.10 1.05 -8.49
CA GLU A 41 8.40 0.43 -8.20
C GLU A 41 9.01 0.98 -6.90
N PRO A 42 9.40 0.14 -5.93
CA PRO A 42 9.20 -1.32 -5.93
C PRO A 42 7.73 -1.70 -5.70
N ILE A 43 7.34 -2.92 -6.08
CA ILE A 43 5.99 -3.45 -5.81
C ILE A 43 5.74 -3.71 -4.33
N SER A 44 6.79 -3.75 -3.51
CA SER A 44 6.68 -3.82 -2.06
C SER A 44 7.84 -3.13 -1.35
N ALA A 45 7.56 -2.46 -0.23
CA ALA A 45 8.58 -1.78 0.58
C ALA A 45 8.15 -1.63 2.04
N THR A 46 9.04 -1.28 2.96
CA THR A 46 8.59 -0.82 4.29
C THR A 46 7.87 0.53 4.15
N PRO A 47 6.93 0.88 5.03
CA PRO A 47 6.40 2.25 5.09
C PRO A 47 7.52 3.30 5.20
N GLY A 48 7.30 4.50 4.65
CA GLY A 48 8.33 5.55 4.57
C GLY A 48 9.33 5.41 3.42
N SER A 49 9.24 4.35 2.61
CA SER A 49 10.13 4.13 1.46
C SER A 49 9.85 5.08 0.30
N MET A 50 10.87 5.28 -0.54
CA MET A 50 10.74 5.98 -1.82
C MET A 50 10.11 5.06 -2.86
N ILE A 51 9.09 5.56 -3.55
CA ILE A 51 8.36 4.84 -4.58
C ILE A 51 8.43 5.62 -5.90
N THR A 52 8.84 4.92 -6.95
CA THR A 52 8.85 5.40 -8.33
C THR A 52 7.57 4.98 -9.03
N LEU A 53 6.84 5.95 -9.56
CA LEU A 53 5.64 5.76 -10.36
C LEU A 53 5.96 6.09 -11.81
N LYS A 54 5.57 5.21 -12.73
CA LYS A 54 5.73 5.46 -14.18
C LYS A 54 4.39 5.47 -14.87
N GLY A 55 4.25 6.28 -15.93
CA GLY A 55 2.95 6.49 -16.55
C GLY A 55 2.91 7.56 -17.63
N ASP A 56 1.73 8.15 -17.77
CA ASP A 56 1.48 9.36 -18.56
C ASP A 56 0.66 10.30 -17.67
N PHE A 57 1.36 11.24 -17.02
CA PHE A 57 0.80 12.12 -15.99
C PHE A 57 0.32 13.46 -16.53
N LYS A 58 0.45 13.70 -17.85
CA LYS A 58 -0.02 14.90 -18.57
C LYS A 58 0.64 16.23 -18.22
N THR A 59 1.30 16.31 -17.08
CA THR A 59 2.01 17.49 -16.59
C THR A 59 3.24 17.05 -15.84
N LEU A 60 4.26 17.90 -15.84
CA LEU A 60 5.45 17.78 -15.00
C LEU A 60 5.41 18.75 -13.81
N CYS A 61 4.34 19.54 -13.69
CA CYS A 61 4.24 20.58 -12.71
C CYS A 61 3.67 20.07 -11.38
N TYR A 62 4.32 20.50 -10.31
CA TYR A 62 3.85 20.39 -8.94
C TYR A 62 4.26 21.68 -8.24
N THR A 63 3.30 22.44 -7.72
CA THR A 63 3.60 23.66 -6.96
C THR A 63 2.54 23.89 -5.88
N ARG A 64 2.96 24.50 -4.77
CA ARG A 64 2.06 24.99 -3.72
C ARG A 64 1.92 26.52 -3.74
N ASP A 65 2.94 27.29 -4.15
CA ASP A 65 3.03 28.71 -3.77
C ASP A 65 3.57 29.71 -4.82
N GLU A 66 4.28 29.31 -5.88
CA GLU A 66 4.63 30.20 -7.01
C GLU A 66 4.41 29.44 -8.31
N ASP A 67 3.84 30.09 -9.34
CA ASP A 67 3.22 29.48 -10.53
C ASP A 67 4.22 29.28 -11.69
N PRO A 68 4.94 28.14 -11.78
CA PRO A 68 5.83 27.81 -12.88
C PRO A 68 5.05 26.96 -13.92
N CYS A 69 3.75 26.72 -13.69
CA CYS A 69 2.91 25.79 -14.45
C CYS A 69 2.22 26.46 -15.65
N ALA A 70 2.57 27.72 -15.94
CA ALA A 70 2.02 28.46 -17.08
C ALA A 70 2.23 27.71 -18.41
N ASP A 71 3.35 27.00 -18.54
CA ASP A 71 3.69 26.21 -19.73
C ASP A 71 2.85 24.92 -19.84
N ASP A 72 2.28 24.42 -18.75
CA ASP A 72 1.42 23.22 -18.68
C ASP A 72 -0.08 23.57 -18.70
N ALA A 73 -0.45 24.75 -19.22
CA ALA A 73 -1.81 25.29 -19.19
C ALA A 73 -2.42 25.35 -17.76
N GLY A 74 -1.57 25.44 -16.73
CA GLY A 74 -1.97 25.46 -15.31
C GLY A 74 -2.21 24.08 -14.69
N ALA A 75 -2.06 22.99 -15.46
CA ALA A 75 -2.19 21.64 -14.92
C ALA A 75 -1.08 21.32 -13.92
N ARG A 76 -1.47 20.63 -12.84
CA ARG A 76 -0.52 20.22 -11.80
C ARG A 76 -0.91 18.88 -11.19
N ILE A 77 0.12 18.14 -10.79
CA ILE A 77 -0.04 16.98 -9.92
C ILE A 77 -0.53 17.49 -8.58
N SER A 78 -1.80 17.19 -8.27
CA SER A 78 -2.43 17.66 -7.05
C SER A 78 -2.01 16.79 -5.87
N ARG A 79 -2.15 15.47 -6.01
CA ARG A 79 -1.89 14.49 -4.95
C ARG A 79 -1.60 13.11 -5.53
N ILE A 80 -0.79 12.35 -4.80
CA ILE A 80 -0.54 10.92 -5.05
C ILE A 80 -0.98 10.17 -3.80
N TYR A 81 -1.77 9.11 -4.01
CA TYR A 81 -2.36 8.34 -2.93
C TYR A 81 -2.13 6.85 -3.12
N PHE A 82 -1.87 6.17 -2.02
CA PHE A 82 -1.92 4.72 -1.86
C PHE A 82 -3.12 4.42 -0.98
N ASN A 83 -4.28 4.18 -1.61
CA ASN A 83 -5.59 4.23 -0.96
C ASN A 83 -5.80 5.56 -0.20
N GLY A 84 -5.70 5.53 1.14
CA GLY A 84 -5.82 6.70 2.01
C GLY A 84 -4.50 7.37 2.39
N GLN A 85 -3.36 6.71 2.14
CA GLN A 85 -2.03 7.23 2.47
C GLN A 85 -1.51 8.14 1.38
N LEU A 86 -0.85 9.23 1.76
CA LEU A 86 -0.24 10.16 0.80
C LEU A 86 1.15 9.66 0.37
N CYS A 87 1.56 10.01 -0.84
CA CYS A 87 2.95 9.87 -1.28
C CYS A 87 3.48 11.23 -1.69
N ASN A 88 4.47 11.73 -0.96
CA ASN A 88 4.90 13.11 -1.07
C ASN A 88 6.03 13.26 -2.09
N LEU A 89 5.86 14.15 -3.07
CA LEU A 89 6.88 14.47 -4.07
C LEU A 89 7.96 15.41 -3.53
N ILE A 90 7.65 16.15 -2.45
CA ILE A 90 8.55 17.14 -1.85
C ILE A 90 9.18 16.57 -0.60
N ASN A 91 10.48 16.81 -0.49
CA ASN A 91 11.19 16.64 0.77
C ASN A 91 10.79 17.78 1.74
N PRO A 92 10.15 17.47 2.88
CA PRO A 92 9.71 18.50 3.83
C PRO A 92 10.88 19.30 4.43
N ASP A 93 12.10 18.76 4.45
CA ASP A 93 13.26 19.42 5.04
C ASP A 93 13.87 20.47 4.11
N THR A 94 13.92 20.18 2.81
CA THR A 94 14.53 21.07 1.81
C THR A 94 13.50 21.90 1.05
N ASN A 95 12.22 21.54 1.14
CA ASN A 95 11.13 22.07 0.32
C ASN A 95 11.39 21.93 -1.20
N LEU A 96 12.18 20.93 -1.59
CA LEU A 96 12.48 20.61 -2.99
C LEU A 96 11.92 19.23 -3.35
N VAL A 97 11.66 19.01 -4.64
CA VAL A 97 11.27 17.69 -5.14
C VAL A 97 12.39 16.67 -4.91
N TYR A 98 12.02 15.42 -4.59
CA TYR A 98 12.99 14.34 -4.43
C TYR A 98 13.75 14.01 -5.73
N GLN A 99 13.09 14.22 -6.87
CA GLN A 99 13.65 14.09 -8.21
C GLN A 99 12.93 15.04 -9.16
N ASN A 100 13.62 15.49 -10.22
CA ASN A 100 12.99 16.27 -11.28
C ASN A 100 11.79 15.51 -11.85
N LEU A 101 10.64 16.17 -11.87
CA LEU A 101 9.40 15.61 -12.36
C LEU A 101 9.42 15.55 -13.87
N THR A 102 8.93 14.43 -14.41
CA THR A 102 8.65 14.28 -15.84
C THR A 102 7.19 13.95 -16.02
N THR A 103 6.70 14.08 -17.26
CA THR A 103 5.33 13.66 -17.60
C THR A 103 5.12 12.16 -17.52
N ASP A 104 6.19 11.36 -17.33
CA ASP A 104 6.13 9.90 -17.33
C ASP A 104 6.67 9.23 -16.07
N THR A 105 7.36 9.96 -15.19
CA THR A 105 8.06 9.40 -14.04
C THR A 105 7.99 10.35 -12.85
N LEU A 106 7.57 9.81 -11.70
CA LEU A 106 7.47 10.52 -10.44
C LEU A 106 8.15 9.73 -9.33
N LEU A 107 8.93 10.41 -8.50
CA LEU A 107 9.52 9.83 -7.29
C LEU A 107 8.89 10.48 -6.06
N CYS A 108 8.21 9.68 -5.26
CA CYS A 108 7.54 10.15 -4.04
C CYS A 108 7.93 9.31 -2.82
N LYS A 109 7.83 9.90 -1.64
CA LYS A 109 8.00 9.20 -0.37
C LYS A 109 6.64 8.79 0.19
N LEU A 110 6.42 7.49 0.39
CA LEU A 110 5.17 7.01 0.96
C LEU A 110 5.05 7.47 2.42
N GLU A 111 3.99 8.20 2.73
CA GLU A 111 3.65 8.61 4.09
C GLU A 111 2.76 7.57 4.76
N GLY A 112 2.82 7.49 6.08
CA GLY A 112 2.10 6.49 6.87
C GLY A 112 3.00 5.38 7.39
N HIS A 113 2.41 4.53 8.24
CA HIS A 113 3.14 3.53 9.02
C HIS A 113 2.51 2.14 8.98
N GLU A 114 1.33 2.03 8.37
CA GLU A 114 0.56 0.79 8.36
C GLU A 114 1.16 -0.22 7.38
N VAL A 115 1.16 -1.48 7.81
CA VAL A 115 1.49 -2.64 6.97
C VAL A 115 0.21 -3.12 6.30
N ASN A 116 0.12 -2.95 4.97
CA ASN A 116 -1.08 -3.30 4.22
C ASN A 116 -0.79 -3.44 2.71
N VAL A 117 -1.81 -3.84 1.96
CA VAL A 117 -1.83 -3.76 0.50
C VAL A 117 -2.58 -2.50 0.05
N TYR A 118 -2.08 -1.85 -1.00
CA TYR A 118 -2.53 -0.54 -1.45
C TYR A 118 -2.72 -0.45 -2.96
N ASN A 119 -3.57 0.50 -3.37
CA ASN A 119 -3.71 0.93 -4.76
C ASN A 119 -3.23 2.37 -4.93
N ALA A 120 -2.14 2.52 -5.67
CA ALA A 120 -1.60 3.79 -6.09
C ALA A 120 -2.51 4.48 -7.11
N THR A 121 -2.73 5.78 -6.94
CA THR A 121 -3.53 6.64 -7.82
C THR A 121 -3.03 8.07 -7.75
N ILE A 122 -3.03 8.76 -8.89
CA ILE A 122 -2.58 10.15 -9.02
C ILE A 122 -3.78 11.02 -9.36
N LEU A 123 -3.86 12.20 -8.76
CA LEU A 123 -4.79 13.26 -9.13
C LEU A 123 -4.04 14.38 -9.84
N VAL A 124 -4.50 14.72 -11.03
CA VAL A 124 -4.03 15.84 -11.84
C VAL A 124 -5.17 16.87 -11.94
N SER A 125 -4.85 18.15 -11.81
CA SER A 125 -5.85 19.23 -11.83
C SER A 125 -6.40 19.51 -13.24
N GLU A 126 -7.18 20.60 -13.35
CA GLU A 126 -7.84 21.03 -14.58
C GLU A 126 -8.77 19.95 -15.14
N GLU A 127 -8.58 19.55 -16.39
CA GLU A 127 -9.44 18.60 -17.09
C GLU A 127 -9.03 17.13 -16.93
N TYR A 128 -7.89 16.85 -16.28
CA TYR A 128 -7.27 15.52 -16.31
C TYR A 128 -7.82 14.55 -15.25
N GLY A 129 -8.00 15.02 -14.02
CA GLY A 129 -8.59 14.22 -12.94
C GLY A 129 -7.72 13.04 -12.48
N ARG A 130 -8.36 11.90 -12.21
CA ARG A 130 -7.72 10.72 -11.59
C ARG A 130 -7.08 9.80 -12.61
N SER A 131 -5.89 9.30 -12.31
CA SER A 131 -5.17 8.35 -13.16
C SER A 131 -5.89 7.01 -13.26
N LEU A 132 -5.88 6.41 -14.46
CA LEU A 132 -6.23 5.01 -14.67
C LEU A 132 -4.99 4.14 -14.54
N ALA A 133 -5.01 3.20 -13.59
CA ALA A 133 -3.96 2.19 -13.44
C ALA A 133 -4.10 1.09 -14.51
N SER A 134 -2.99 0.70 -15.13
CA SER A 134 -2.92 -0.43 -16.06
C SER A 134 -3.33 -1.72 -15.34
N SER A 135 -4.09 -2.60 -16.00
CA SER A 135 -4.44 -3.90 -15.41
C SER A 135 -3.21 -4.76 -15.09
N SER A 136 -2.08 -4.53 -15.78
CA SER A 136 -0.84 -5.30 -15.65
C SER A 136 -0.07 -5.06 -14.35
N ILE A 137 -0.40 -4.03 -13.56
CA ILE A 137 0.32 -3.70 -12.32
C ILE A 137 -0.39 -4.24 -11.06
N PHE A 138 -1.54 -4.90 -11.23
CA PHE A 138 -2.32 -5.42 -10.12
C PHE A 138 -1.95 -6.87 -9.80
N TYR A 139 -1.94 -7.17 -8.50
CA TYR A 139 -1.75 -8.47 -7.88
C TYR A 139 -2.95 -8.79 -6.99
N ILE A 140 -3.05 -10.05 -6.58
CA ILE A 140 -4.11 -10.55 -5.69
C ILE A 140 -3.43 -11.09 -4.43
N SER A 141 -3.83 -10.60 -3.26
CA SER A 141 -3.34 -11.06 -1.97
C SER A 141 -4.06 -12.33 -1.52
N ALA A 142 -3.56 -12.98 -0.46
CA ALA A 142 -4.17 -14.18 0.10
C ALA A 142 -5.60 -13.98 0.63
N ASP A 143 -5.95 -12.74 1.02
CA ASP A 143 -7.29 -12.31 1.42
C ASP A 143 -8.12 -11.74 0.26
N GLU A 144 -7.78 -12.12 -0.97
CA GLU A 144 -8.49 -11.77 -2.21
C GLU A 144 -8.58 -10.26 -2.51
N LYS A 145 -7.69 -9.44 -1.95
CA LYS A 145 -7.62 -8.02 -2.26
C LYS A 145 -6.80 -7.79 -3.51
N ILE A 146 -7.30 -6.91 -4.37
CA ILE A 146 -6.60 -6.44 -5.57
C ILE A 146 -5.76 -5.23 -5.19
N TYR A 147 -4.44 -5.31 -5.42
CA TYR A 147 -3.48 -4.28 -5.02
C TYR A 147 -2.39 -4.07 -6.06
N ASN A 148 -1.71 -2.92 -6.06
CA ASN A 148 -0.54 -2.66 -6.92
C ASN A 148 0.73 -2.27 -6.13
N PHE A 149 0.63 -2.24 -4.80
CA PHE A 149 1.75 -2.06 -3.89
C PHE A 149 1.48 -2.71 -2.53
N GLU A 150 2.49 -3.34 -1.93
CA GLU A 150 2.39 -3.97 -0.59
C GLU A 150 3.44 -3.40 0.36
N SER A 151 3.00 -2.82 1.48
CA SER A 151 3.94 -2.49 2.54
C SER A 151 4.16 -3.67 3.50
N TYR A 152 5.28 -3.66 4.23
CA TYR A 152 5.64 -4.77 5.10
C TYR A 152 6.41 -4.37 6.35
N ALA A 153 6.30 -5.21 7.38
CA ALA A 153 7.16 -5.19 8.55
C ALA A 153 8.52 -5.84 8.26
N LYS A 154 9.56 -5.40 8.98
CA LYS A 154 10.93 -5.84 8.75
C LYS A 154 11.59 -6.25 10.06
N ILE A 155 12.23 -7.42 10.08
CA ILE A 155 13.12 -7.83 11.17
C ILE A 155 14.53 -7.35 10.85
N ASP A 156 15.17 -6.70 11.82
CA ASP A 156 16.54 -6.21 11.71
C ASP A 156 17.54 -7.12 12.44
N TYR A 157 17.16 -7.68 13.60
CA TYR A 157 18.06 -8.52 14.39
C TYR A 157 17.32 -9.56 15.25
N VAL A 158 17.99 -10.70 15.45
CA VAL A 158 17.61 -11.78 16.36
C VAL A 158 18.84 -12.22 17.15
N ASN A 159 18.74 -12.28 18.47
CA ASN A 159 19.90 -12.40 19.36
C ASN A 159 20.59 -13.77 19.41
N TYR A 160 19.89 -14.85 19.06
CA TYR A 160 20.43 -16.22 19.07
C TYR A 160 20.01 -16.99 17.82
N GLN A 161 20.90 -17.85 17.31
CA GLN A 161 20.66 -18.74 16.16
C GLN A 161 20.60 -20.22 16.55
N SER A 162 20.82 -20.55 17.83
CA SER A 162 20.74 -21.90 18.37
C SER A 162 20.27 -21.87 19.82
N GLY A 163 19.67 -22.97 20.28
CA GLY A 163 19.08 -23.10 21.61
C GLY A 163 18.93 -24.55 22.04
N SER A 164 18.41 -24.75 23.26
CA SER A 164 18.14 -26.08 23.82
C SER A 164 16.91 -26.71 23.17
N ILE A 165 16.94 -28.02 22.93
CA ILE A 165 15.77 -28.80 22.49
C ILE A 165 14.59 -28.74 23.48
N ASN A 166 14.85 -28.44 24.75
CA ASN A 166 13.81 -28.29 25.76
C ASN A 166 13.15 -26.89 25.76
N GLY A 167 13.56 -26.01 24.85
CA GLY A 167 13.06 -24.64 24.81
C GLY A 167 13.52 -23.80 26.00
N GLY A 168 12.75 -22.75 26.30
CA GLY A 168 12.97 -21.83 27.41
C GLY A 168 13.99 -20.72 27.15
N LEU A 169 14.64 -20.73 25.98
CA LEU A 169 15.52 -19.63 25.57
C LEU A 169 14.69 -18.35 25.44
N LYS A 170 15.14 -17.27 26.07
CA LYS A 170 14.56 -15.94 25.87
C LYS A 170 15.10 -15.36 24.56
N LEU A 171 14.26 -15.32 23.54
CA LEU A 171 14.59 -14.76 22.24
C LEU A 171 14.22 -13.28 22.23
N THR A 172 15.12 -12.45 21.70
CA THR A 172 14.88 -11.02 21.47
C THR A 172 14.94 -10.75 19.97
N ILE A 173 13.87 -10.16 19.44
CA ILE A 173 13.71 -9.79 18.04
C ILE A 173 13.52 -8.29 17.97
N THR A 174 14.34 -7.60 17.17
CA THR A 174 14.18 -6.16 16.91
C THR A 174 13.83 -5.93 15.44
N GLY A 175 13.03 -4.91 15.20
CA GLY A 175 12.63 -4.54 13.85
C GLY A 175 11.60 -3.43 13.82
N ASN A 176 10.97 -3.28 12.67
CA ASN A 176 10.14 -2.13 12.33
C ASN A 176 8.74 -2.58 11.89
N HIS A 177 7.75 -1.77 12.22
CA HIS A 177 6.33 -1.92 11.91
C HIS A 177 5.69 -3.20 12.49
N PHE A 178 6.07 -3.59 13.70
CA PHE A 178 5.38 -4.65 14.46
C PHE A 178 4.16 -4.13 15.24
N TYR A 179 4.06 -2.81 15.40
CA TYR A 179 2.93 -2.14 16.07
C TYR A 179 1.78 -1.87 15.09
N SER A 180 0.55 -1.95 15.60
CA SER A 180 -0.68 -1.65 14.86
C SER A 180 -1.64 -0.81 15.72
N ASP A 181 -2.26 0.22 15.15
CA ASP A 181 -3.31 1.04 15.79
C ASP A 181 -4.58 0.24 16.15
N GLN A 182 -4.74 -0.98 15.63
CA GLN A 182 -5.89 -1.84 15.89
C GLN A 182 -5.70 -2.76 17.11
N ASP A 183 -4.68 -2.52 17.93
CA ASP A 183 -4.28 -3.34 19.09
C ASP A 183 -4.04 -4.83 18.76
N ILE A 184 -3.78 -5.15 17.48
CA ILE A 184 -3.39 -6.50 17.06
C ILE A 184 -1.91 -6.69 17.38
N GLN A 185 -1.62 -7.56 18.34
CA GLN A 185 -0.26 -7.87 18.74
C GLN A 185 0.45 -8.75 17.70
N ALA A 186 1.75 -8.49 17.50
CA ALA A 186 2.59 -9.34 16.67
C ALA A 186 2.68 -10.77 17.25
N GLU A 187 2.52 -11.77 16.38
CA GLU A 187 2.70 -13.18 16.72
C GLU A 187 4.08 -13.65 16.27
N ILE A 188 4.80 -14.36 17.14
CA ILE A 188 6.08 -14.98 16.80
C ILE A 188 5.88 -16.49 16.71
N LYS A 189 6.34 -17.08 15.60
CA LYS A 189 6.40 -18.53 15.42
C LYS A 189 7.82 -18.97 15.14
N ILE A 190 8.22 -20.08 15.76
CA ILE A 190 9.49 -20.76 15.47
C ILE A 190 9.13 -22.11 14.87
N GLY A 191 9.36 -22.26 13.57
CA GLY A 191 8.77 -23.35 12.79
C GLY A 191 7.25 -23.20 12.73
N ASN A 192 6.52 -24.13 13.36
CA ASN A 192 5.06 -24.09 13.46
C ASN A 192 4.56 -23.89 14.91
N GLU A 193 5.47 -23.72 15.86
CA GLU A 193 5.12 -23.55 17.28
C GLU A 193 5.11 -22.07 17.64
N SER A 194 4.10 -21.66 18.41
CA SER A 194 3.98 -20.29 18.91
C SER A 194 5.06 -20.02 19.94
N CYS A 195 5.79 -18.92 19.79
CA CYS A 195 6.74 -18.43 20.78
C CYS A 195 6.00 -17.46 21.70
N GLU A 196 5.80 -17.85 22.96
CA GLU A 196 5.00 -17.06 23.91
C GLU A 196 5.62 -15.69 24.11
N LEU A 197 4.88 -14.65 23.74
CA LEU A 197 5.33 -13.27 23.83
C LEU A 197 5.39 -12.85 25.31
N THR A 198 6.60 -12.64 25.80
CA THR A 198 6.88 -12.22 27.19
C THR A 198 6.94 -10.71 27.35
N SER A 199 7.32 -9.99 26.29
CA SER A 199 7.40 -8.53 26.30
C SER A 199 7.25 -7.98 24.88
N PHE A 200 6.54 -6.85 24.77
CA PHE A 200 6.50 -6.04 23.56
C PHE A 200 6.82 -4.60 23.93
N MET A 201 7.97 -4.12 23.46
CA MET A 201 8.43 -2.75 23.65
C MET A 201 8.41 -2.07 22.29
N SER A 202 7.32 -1.35 22.00
CA SER A 202 7.24 -0.46 20.84
C SER A 202 7.60 0.96 21.28
N ASN A 203 8.78 1.43 20.90
CA ASN A 203 9.12 2.84 21.07
C ASN A 203 8.30 3.71 20.10
N ASN A 204 8.11 3.20 18.88
CA ASN A 204 7.22 3.73 17.83
C ASN A 204 7.08 2.70 16.69
N TYR A 205 6.45 3.10 15.58
CA TYR A 205 6.32 2.29 14.36
C TYR A 205 7.63 1.83 13.73
N PHE A 206 8.71 2.58 13.91
CA PHE A 206 10.02 2.37 13.29
C PHE A 206 11.05 1.77 14.24
N ASP A 207 10.64 1.39 15.46
CA ASP A 207 11.51 0.72 16.41
C ASP A 207 10.68 -0.09 17.41
N SER A 208 10.75 -1.40 17.25
CA SER A 208 10.00 -2.38 18.05
C SER A 208 10.92 -3.51 18.48
N THR A 209 10.87 -3.84 19.77
CA THR A 209 11.53 -5.02 20.35
C THR A 209 10.49 -5.97 20.89
N LEU A 210 10.53 -7.22 20.42
CA LEU A 210 9.72 -8.32 20.90
C LEU A 210 10.62 -9.28 21.67
N GLU A 211 10.13 -9.78 22.80
CA GLU A 211 10.78 -10.85 23.53
C GLU A 211 9.82 -12.03 23.68
N CYS A 212 10.27 -13.23 23.35
CA CYS A 212 9.46 -14.43 23.49
C CYS A 212 10.26 -15.59 24.10
N GLN A 213 9.55 -16.56 24.68
CA GLN A 213 10.16 -17.78 25.20
C GLN A 213 10.05 -18.90 24.16
N VAL A 214 11.20 -19.37 23.68
CA VAL A 214 11.27 -20.41 22.64
C VAL A 214 10.61 -21.71 23.15
N PRO A 215 9.66 -22.31 22.41
CA PRO A 215 9.04 -23.57 22.82
C PRO A 215 10.04 -24.73 22.76
N ALA A 216 9.70 -25.86 23.39
CA ALA A 216 10.47 -27.09 23.22
C ALA A 216 10.37 -27.58 21.76
N ASP A 217 11.45 -28.20 21.27
CA ASP A 217 11.50 -28.78 19.94
C ASP A 217 10.43 -29.87 19.79
N PRO A 218 9.50 -29.77 18.82
CA PRO A 218 8.49 -30.80 18.62
C PRO A 218 9.16 -32.13 18.26
N ILE A 219 8.78 -33.20 18.98
CA ILE A 219 9.31 -34.57 18.79
C ILE A 219 9.14 -35.08 17.33
N TYR A 220 8.21 -34.48 16.57
CA TYR A 220 8.00 -34.77 15.17
C TYR A 220 8.59 -33.68 14.27
N ASN A 221 9.61 -34.06 13.50
CA ASN A 221 10.15 -33.26 12.40
C ASN A 221 9.04 -33.03 11.36
N ARG A 222 8.35 -31.89 11.43
CA ARG A 222 7.52 -31.42 10.32
C ARG A 222 8.46 -30.70 9.37
N ASN A 223 8.59 -31.24 8.15
CA ASN A 223 9.35 -30.61 7.05
C ASN A 223 8.64 -29.37 6.48
N TYR A 224 7.96 -28.59 7.32
CA TYR A 224 7.15 -27.46 6.91
C TYR A 224 7.68 -26.20 7.56
N PHE A 225 8.39 -25.40 6.76
CA PHE A 225 9.00 -24.16 7.20
C PHE A 225 8.18 -23.00 6.64
N TYR A 226 7.47 -22.29 7.51
CA TYR A 226 6.89 -21.00 7.15
C TYR A 226 8.02 -19.98 7.03
N GLY A 227 8.12 -19.33 5.87
CA GLY A 227 9.12 -18.31 5.63
C GLY A 227 9.09 -17.81 4.19
N GLY A 228 9.08 -16.49 4.04
CA GLY A 228 9.05 -15.80 2.74
C GLY A 228 7.69 -15.15 2.43
N ARG A 229 7.71 -14.08 1.63
CA ARG A 229 6.51 -13.56 0.96
C ARG A 229 6.21 -14.44 -0.23
N GLY A 230 5.47 -15.52 -0.01
CA GLY A 230 5.25 -16.53 -1.03
C GLY A 230 4.32 -17.65 -0.56
N ILE A 231 3.85 -18.41 -1.54
CA ILE A 231 2.79 -19.42 -1.53
C ILE A 231 2.80 -20.28 -0.25
N ASN A 232 1.68 -20.28 0.47
CA ASN A 232 1.41 -21.24 1.52
C ASN A 232 0.89 -22.54 0.86
N LEU A 233 1.72 -23.58 0.83
CA LEU A 233 1.37 -24.87 0.24
C LEU A 233 0.61 -25.75 1.24
N ILE A 234 -0.69 -25.52 1.37
CA ILE A 234 -1.53 -26.41 2.18
C ILE A 234 -1.71 -27.74 1.43
N VAL A 235 -1.03 -28.79 1.89
CA VAL A 235 -1.26 -30.17 1.45
C VAL A 235 -2.22 -30.82 2.43
N ASP A 236 -3.51 -30.81 2.10
CA ASP A 236 -4.51 -31.56 2.86
C ASP A 236 -4.42 -33.05 2.51
N ASN A 237 -4.06 -33.88 3.48
CA ASN A 237 -4.30 -35.33 3.39
C ASN A 237 -5.81 -35.58 3.57
N LYS A 238 -6.58 -35.54 2.47
CA LYS A 238 -7.92 -36.11 2.47
C LYS A 238 -7.82 -37.63 2.39
N THR A 239 -7.96 -38.31 3.52
CA THR A 239 -8.45 -39.69 3.54
C THR A 239 -9.98 -39.64 3.43
N THR A 240 -10.51 -39.86 2.24
CA THR A 240 -11.91 -40.27 2.08
C THR A 240 -12.00 -41.75 2.41
N ASP A 241 -12.64 -42.07 3.52
CA ASP A 241 -13.07 -43.43 3.82
C ASP A 241 -14.19 -43.80 2.83
N PHE A 242 -14.00 -44.88 2.08
CA PHE A 242 -14.93 -45.30 1.02
C PHE A 242 -16.09 -46.17 1.53
N ASP A 243 -16.21 -46.37 2.85
CA ASP A 243 -17.23 -47.23 3.46
C ASP A 243 -18.56 -46.50 3.75
N SER A 244 -19.07 -45.71 2.80
CA SER A 244 -20.46 -45.20 2.84
C SER A 244 -21.11 -45.01 1.46
N LEU A 245 -20.98 -46.02 0.60
CA LEU A 245 -21.88 -46.27 -0.53
C LEU A 245 -22.37 -47.73 -0.53
#